data_AF-A0A942UZ00-F1
#
_entry.id   AF-A0A942UZ00-F1
#
_cell.length_a   1.000
_cell.length_b   1.000
_cell.length_c   1.000
_cell.angle_alpha   90.00
_cell.angle_beta   90.00
_cell.angle_gamma   90.00
#
_symmetry.space_group_name_H-M   'P 1'
#
loop_
_entity.id
_entity.type
_entity.pdbx_description
1 polymer ?
#
loop_
_entity_poly.entity_id
_entity_poly.type
_entity_poly.pdbx_seq_one_letter_code
_entity_poly.pdbx_strand_id
1 'polypeptide(L)'
;MKKTLVLLLVGLIIFSMASKDSMAAKRSKKSAGAISQEEMVTMAETIDKLTRKVYANSLFSPQDNSSMIEIKIKLDNQMLVAPDVSLAPLYYKAANLYKAREYKQEAIDCYQTILENFPDTALAPKARQALQAMGVAVVDPNAVQEDGSATGQAADTQPQENAQSDSQAEQPQN
;
A
#
# COMPACT_ATOMS: atom_id res chain seq x y z
N MET A 1 -13.47 17.70 -43.03
CA MET A 1 -14.38 18.50 -42.17
C MET A 1 -14.56 17.71 -40.87
N LYS A 2 -13.90 18.11 -39.78
CA LYS A 2 -14.49 18.80 -38.59
C LYS A 2 -15.64 17.97 -37.98
N LYS A 3 -15.38 17.21 -36.90
CA LYS A 3 -15.60 17.61 -35.49
C LYS A 3 -17.06 17.99 -35.20
N THR A 4 -17.89 17.04 -34.77
CA THR A 4 -19.04 17.24 -33.85
C THR A 4 -19.73 15.90 -33.57
N LEU A 5 -19.24 15.10 -32.61
CA LEU A 5 -20.07 14.05 -31.98
C LEU A 5 -19.49 13.57 -30.64
N VAL A 6 -19.06 14.48 -29.77
CA VAL A 6 -18.49 14.12 -28.43
C VAL A 6 -19.32 14.73 -27.28
N LEU A 7 -20.55 15.21 -27.54
CA LEU A 7 -21.30 15.99 -26.55
C LEU A 7 -22.64 15.41 -26.08
N LEU A 8 -22.88 14.09 -26.23
CA LEU A 8 -24.20 13.52 -25.87
C LEU A 8 -24.19 12.32 -24.90
N LEU A 9 -23.11 12.09 -24.14
CA LEU A 9 -23.11 11.00 -23.14
C LEU A 9 -22.73 11.40 -21.71
N VAL A 10 -22.50 12.69 -21.45
CA VAL A 10 -22.23 13.19 -20.07
C VAL A 10 -23.52 13.70 -19.39
N GLY A 11 -24.65 13.77 -20.12
CA GLY A 11 -25.92 14.30 -19.63
C GLY A 11 -26.84 13.32 -18.88
N LEU A 12 -26.44 12.06 -18.66
CA LEU A 12 -27.32 11.00 -18.13
C LEU A 12 -26.90 10.40 -16.77
N ILE A 13 -26.01 11.06 -16.03
CA ILE A 13 -25.55 10.56 -14.71
C ILE A 13 -26.19 11.34 -13.53
N ILE A 14 -27.00 12.38 -13.78
CA ILE A 14 -27.63 13.18 -12.70
C ILE A 14 -29.16 13.07 -12.69
N PHE A 15 -29.72 11.86 -12.81
CA PHE A 15 -31.17 11.64 -12.58
C PHE A 15 -31.53 10.34 -11.87
N SER A 16 -30.74 9.88 -10.90
CA SER A 16 -31.12 8.70 -10.10
C SER A 16 -30.95 8.88 -8.59
N MET A 17 -31.13 10.11 -8.11
CA MET A 17 -31.46 10.37 -6.70
C MET A 17 -32.94 10.71 -6.57
N ALA A 18 -33.81 9.70 -6.63
CA ALA A 18 -35.16 9.76 -6.06
C ALA A 18 -35.79 8.36 -6.09
N SER A 19 -35.58 7.59 -5.02
CA SER A 19 -36.54 6.58 -4.56
C SER A 19 -36.26 6.27 -3.10
N LYS A 20 -37.05 6.91 -2.22
CA LYS A 20 -37.18 6.54 -0.81
C LYS A 20 -38.32 5.53 -0.67
N ASP A 21 -38.09 4.62 0.29
CA ASP A 21 -39.03 3.82 1.10
C ASP A 21 -39.77 2.62 0.50
N SER A 22 -39.43 1.41 0.98
CA SER A 22 -40.41 0.57 1.72
C SER A 22 -39.77 -0.58 2.53
N MET A 23 -40.11 -0.58 3.82
CA MET A 23 -40.35 -1.72 4.73
C MET A 23 -39.25 -2.73 5.13
N ALA A 24 -38.72 -2.49 6.35
CA ALA A 24 -38.66 -3.38 7.51
C ALA A 24 -38.46 -4.91 7.36
N ALA A 25 -37.32 -5.42 7.87
CA ALA A 25 -37.29 -6.46 8.92
C ALA A 25 -35.86 -6.68 9.46
N LYS A 26 -35.74 -6.71 10.79
CA LYS A 26 -34.53 -7.04 11.56
C LYS A 26 -33.85 -8.33 11.06
N ARG A 27 -32.54 -8.31 10.77
CA ARG A 27 -31.50 -9.19 11.35
C ARG A 27 -30.09 -8.60 11.12
N SER A 28 -29.30 -8.62 12.20
CA SER A 28 -27.86 -8.35 12.35
C SER A 28 -27.30 -7.07 11.71
N LYS A 29 -26.82 -6.15 12.57
CA LYS A 29 -25.74 -5.22 12.24
C LYS A 29 -24.49 -6.03 11.86
N LYS A 30 -24.42 -6.51 10.63
CA LYS A 30 -23.17 -6.79 9.93
C LYS A 30 -23.02 -5.61 8.98
N SER A 31 -22.02 -4.77 9.22
CA SER A 31 -21.79 -3.57 8.40
C SER A 31 -21.81 -3.97 6.94
N ALA A 32 -22.59 -3.25 6.13
CA ALA A 32 -22.85 -3.55 4.71
C ALA A 32 -21.60 -3.45 3.79
N GLY A 33 -20.39 -3.53 4.37
CA GLY A 33 -19.11 -3.61 3.68
C GLY A 33 -18.10 -4.52 4.37
N ALA A 34 -18.46 -5.24 5.45
CA ALA A 34 -17.57 -6.20 6.08
C ALA A 34 -17.70 -7.59 5.45
N ILE A 35 -16.64 -8.05 4.80
CA ILE A 35 -16.52 -9.39 4.21
C ILE A 35 -16.70 -10.43 5.32
N SER A 36 -17.60 -11.39 5.10
CA SER A 36 -17.82 -12.53 5.99
C SER A 36 -16.71 -13.59 5.86
N GLN A 37 -16.59 -14.45 6.87
CA GLN A 37 -15.63 -15.56 6.82
C GLN A 37 -15.90 -16.52 5.65
N GLU A 38 -17.17 -16.79 5.33
CA GLU A 38 -17.56 -17.59 4.17
C GLU A 38 -17.12 -16.92 2.85
N GLU A 39 -17.33 -15.60 2.72
CA GLU A 39 -16.88 -14.85 1.55
C GLU A 39 -15.35 -14.84 1.41
N MET A 40 -14.59 -14.74 2.52
CA MET A 40 -13.13 -14.85 2.48
C MET A 40 -12.66 -16.19 1.94
N VAL A 41 -13.34 -17.29 2.29
CA VAL A 41 -13.04 -18.63 1.75
C VAL A 41 -13.33 -18.67 0.26
N THR A 42 -14.49 -18.19 -0.18
CA THR A 42 -14.84 -18.12 -1.62
C THR A 42 -13.84 -17.26 -2.40
N MET A 43 -13.37 -16.16 -1.83
CA MET A 43 -12.33 -15.33 -2.42
C MET A 43 -11.02 -16.10 -2.59
N ALA A 44 -10.56 -16.81 -1.56
CA ALA A 44 -9.34 -17.62 -1.62
C ALA A 44 -9.44 -18.71 -2.72
N GLU A 45 -10.56 -19.43 -2.78
CA GLU A 45 -10.81 -20.45 -3.81
C GLU A 45 -10.80 -19.85 -5.22
N THR A 46 -11.41 -18.67 -5.38
CA THR A 46 -11.44 -17.94 -6.64
C THR A 46 -10.04 -17.53 -7.06
N ILE A 47 -9.24 -16.97 -6.15
CA ILE A 47 -7.84 -16.60 -6.43
C ILE A 47 -7.04 -17.83 -6.84
N ASP A 48 -7.20 -18.95 -6.15
CA ASP A 48 -6.48 -20.18 -6.47
C ASP A 48 -6.90 -20.75 -7.84
N LYS A 49 -8.20 -20.68 -8.19
CA LYS A 49 -8.71 -21.04 -9.52
C LYS A 49 -8.13 -20.15 -10.62
N LEU A 50 -8.14 -18.84 -10.41
CA LEU A 50 -7.58 -17.86 -11.33
C LEU A 50 -6.07 -18.08 -11.50
N THR A 51 -5.35 -18.27 -10.40
CA THR A 51 -3.91 -18.57 -10.39
C THR A 51 -3.61 -19.83 -11.21
N ARG A 52 -4.38 -20.91 -11.03
CA ARG A 52 -4.26 -22.11 -11.88
C ARG A 52 -4.43 -21.80 -13.37
N LYS A 53 -5.40 -20.95 -13.75
CA LYS A 53 -5.59 -20.56 -15.15
C LYS A 53 -4.40 -19.78 -15.72
N VAL A 54 -3.81 -18.88 -14.92
CA VAL A 54 -2.59 -18.15 -15.32
C VAL A 54 -1.47 -19.13 -15.64
N TYR A 55 -1.25 -20.12 -14.78
CA TYR A 55 -0.19 -21.11 -14.97
C TYR A 55 -0.53 -22.18 -16.02
N ALA A 56 -1.80 -22.44 -16.30
CA ALA A 56 -2.23 -23.50 -17.22
C ALA A 56 -2.26 -23.09 -18.71
N ASN A 57 -1.69 -21.94 -19.10
CA ASN A 57 -1.79 -21.37 -20.46
C ASN A 57 -3.23 -21.18 -20.98
N SER A 58 -4.23 -21.20 -20.09
CA SER A 58 -5.61 -20.88 -20.44
C SER A 58 -5.78 -19.36 -20.32
N LEU A 59 -6.05 -18.70 -21.45
CA LEU A 59 -6.35 -17.27 -21.49
C LEU A 59 -7.50 -16.97 -20.51
N PHE A 60 -7.30 -16.02 -19.59
CA PHE A 60 -8.40 -15.54 -18.74
C PHE A 60 -9.53 -15.06 -19.64
N SER A 61 -10.74 -15.52 -19.35
CA SER A 61 -11.91 -14.93 -19.96
C SER A 61 -12.09 -13.48 -19.48
N PRO A 62 -12.90 -12.67 -20.19
CA PRO A 62 -13.31 -11.36 -19.68
C PRO A 62 -13.89 -11.43 -18.26
N GLN A 63 -14.63 -12.50 -17.94
CA GLN A 63 -15.17 -12.74 -16.59
C GLN A 63 -14.07 -12.99 -15.56
N ASP A 64 -13.06 -13.80 -15.88
CA ASP A 64 -11.95 -14.05 -14.97
C ASP A 64 -11.19 -12.74 -14.65
N ASN A 65 -10.98 -11.87 -15.64
CA ASN A 65 -10.37 -10.54 -15.44
C ASN A 65 -11.26 -9.64 -14.55
N SER A 66 -12.58 -9.64 -14.80
CA SER A 66 -13.52 -8.87 -13.97
C SER A 66 -13.49 -9.32 -12.50
N SER A 67 -13.46 -10.64 -12.25
CA SER A 67 -13.39 -11.17 -10.88
C SER A 67 -12.09 -10.79 -10.18
N MET A 68 -10.96 -10.78 -10.88
CA MET A 68 -9.68 -10.34 -10.31
C MET A 68 -9.71 -8.87 -9.85
N ILE A 69 -10.27 -7.99 -10.69
CA ILE A 69 -10.43 -6.56 -10.35
C ILE A 69 -11.38 -6.39 -9.16
N GLU A 70 -12.53 -7.08 -9.18
CA GLU A 70 -13.52 -7.02 -8.11
C GLU A 70 -12.94 -7.48 -6.77
N ILE A 71 -12.10 -8.52 -6.76
CA ILE A 71 -11.43 -9.00 -5.54
C ILE A 71 -10.56 -7.90 -4.94
N LYS A 72 -9.77 -7.17 -5.74
CA LYS A 72 -8.94 -6.07 -5.22
C LYS A 72 -9.81 -4.96 -4.62
N ILE A 73 -10.87 -4.56 -5.32
CA ILE A 73 -11.81 -3.54 -4.81
C ILE A 73 -12.40 -3.97 -3.46
N LYS A 74 -12.81 -5.24 -3.32
CA LYS A 74 -13.33 -5.77 -2.05
C LYS A 74 -12.27 -5.74 -0.94
N LEU A 75 -11.04 -6.13 -1.24
CA LEU A 75 -9.93 -6.07 -0.28
C LEU A 75 -9.63 -4.64 0.18
N ASP A 76 -9.56 -3.70 -0.76
CA ASP A 76 -9.28 -2.29 -0.49
C ASP A 76 -10.42 -1.68 0.36
N ASN A 77 -11.68 -1.95 0.01
CA ASN A 77 -12.83 -1.51 0.80
C ASN A 77 -12.83 -2.13 2.21
N GLN A 78 -12.53 -3.42 2.33
CA GLN A 78 -12.45 -4.09 3.62
C GLN A 78 -11.34 -3.49 4.49
N MET A 79 -10.19 -3.17 3.90
CA MET A 79 -9.11 -2.47 4.59
C MET A 79 -9.56 -1.10 5.11
N LEU A 80 -10.36 -0.35 4.34
CA LEU A 80 -10.88 0.95 4.78
C LEU A 80 -11.91 0.83 5.91
N VAL A 81 -12.74 -0.22 5.90
CA VAL A 81 -13.86 -0.37 6.85
C VAL A 81 -13.41 -1.03 8.16
N ALA A 82 -12.67 -2.12 8.07
CA ALA A 82 -12.21 -2.91 9.19
C ALA A 82 -10.93 -3.68 8.81
N PRO A 83 -9.74 -3.05 8.98
CA PRO A 83 -8.47 -3.73 8.83
C PRO A 83 -8.41 -4.96 9.74
N ASP A 84 -8.02 -6.09 9.17
CA ASP A 84 -7.84 -7.34 9.91
C ASP A 84 -6.62 -8.08 9.37
N VAL A 85 -5.86 -8.74 10.26
CA VAL A 85 -4.62 -9.44 9.89
C VAL A 85 -4.84 -10.58 8.88
N SER A 86 -6.06 -11.15 8.83
CA SER A 86 -6.44 -12.17 7.85
C SER A 86 -6.50 -11.63 6.41
N LEU A 87 -6.46 -10.31 6.21
CA LEU A 87 -6.34 -9.71 4.88
C LEU A 87 -4.93 -9.86 4.31
N ALA A 88 -3.88 -9.95 5.13
CA ALA A 88 -2.50 -10.04 4.64
C ALA A 88 -2.28 -11.24 3.68
N PRO A 89 -2.73 -12.47 3.98
CA PRO A 89 -2.69 -13.58 3.03
C PRO A 89 -3.46 -13.32 1.73
N LEU A 90 -4.59 -12.62 1.79
CA LEU A 90 -5.41 -12.33 0.61
C LEU A 90 -4.72 -11.29 -0.29
N TYR A 91 -4.18 -10.21 0.29
CA TYR A 91 -3.36 -9.24 -0.43
C TYR A 91 -2.13 -9.90 -1.06
N TYR A 92 -1.46 -10.81 -0.36
CA TYR A 92 -0.27 -11.48 -0.89
C TYR A 92 -0.62 -12.39 -2.08
N LYS A 93 -1.75 -13.10 -2.00
CA LYS A 93 -2.26 -13.91 -3.11
C LYS A 93 -2.68 -13.03 -4.30
N ALA A 94 -3.41 -11.94 -4.06
CA ALA A 94 -3.80 -11.00 -5.09
C ALA A 94 -2.59 -10.36 -5.79
N ALA A 95 -1.57 -9.94 -5.03
CA ALA A 95 -0.34 -9.38 -5.57
C ALA A 95 0.40 -10.36 -6.50
N ASN A 96 0.49 -11.63 -6.12
CA ASN A 96 1.08 -12.67 -6.98
C ASN A 96 0.26 -12.90 -8.25
N LEU A 97 -1.07 -12.86 -8.16
CA LEU A 97 -1.96 -12.99 -9.30
C LEU A 97 -1.78 -11.82 -10.28
N TYR A 98 -1.77 -10.57 -9.80
CA TYR A 98 -1.52 -9.40 -10.63
C TYR A 98 -0.12 -9.42 -11.25
N LYS A 99 0.90 -9.83 -10.49
CA LYS A 99 2.28 -9.96 -10.98
C LYS A 99 2.37 -10.97 -12.13
N ALA A 100 1.74 -12.14 -11.96
CA ALA A 100 1.74 -13.19 -12.99
C ALA A 100 0.95 -12.78 -14.25
N ARG A 101 0.12 -11.74 -14.16
CA ARG A 101 -0.63 -11.15 -15.26
C ARG A 101 -0.03 -9.85 -15.80
N GLU A 102 1.18 -9.51 -15.38
CA GLU A 102 1.93 -8.33 -15.80
C GLU A 102 1.27 -6.99 -15.44
N TYR A 103 0.27 -7.01 -14.56
CA TYR A 103 -0.31 -5.83 -13.93
C TYR A 103 0.61 -5.36 -12.80
N LYS A 104 1.72 -4.75 -13.20
CA LYS A 104 2.84 -4.45 -12.30
C LYS A 104 2.43 -3.52 -11.16
N GLN A 105 1.66 -2.47 -11.45
CA GLN A 105 1.30 -1.46 -10.45
C GLN A 105 0.37 -2.06 -9.39
N GLU A 106 -0.66 -2.80 -9.79
CA GLU A 106 -1.62 -3.42 -8.90
C GLU A 106 -0.95 -4.47 -7.99
N ALA A 107 0.04 -5.19 -8.52
CA ALA A 107 0.86 -6.10 -7.72
C ALA A 107 1.69 -5.34 -6.67
N ILE A 108 2.30 -4.21 -7.05
CA ILE A 108 3.07 -3.35 -6.14
C ILE A 108 2.16 -2.84 -5.02
N ASP A 109 1.02 -2.26 -5.37
CA ASP A 109 0.06 -1.71 -4.41
C ASP A 109 -0.33 -2.79 -3.39
N CYS A 110 -0.70 -3.99 -3.84
CA CYS A 110 -1.08 -5.06 -2.92
C CYS A 110 0.06 -5.52 -1.99
N TYR A 111 1.32 -5.54 -2.46
CA TYR A 111 2.46 -5.84 -1.58
C TYR A 111 2.74 -4.71 -0.59
N GLN A 112 2.65 -3.45 -1.04
CA GLN A 112 2.84 -2.27 -0.18
C GLN A 112 1.79 -2.24 0.93
N THR A 113 0.53 -2.55 0.63
CA THR A 113 -0.53 -2.65 1.64
C THR A 113 -0.16 -3.60 2.78
N ILE A 114 0.54 -4.72 2.49
CA ILE A 114 1.01 -5.65 3.53
C ILE A 114 2.07 -5.02 4.42
N LEU A 115 3.04 -4.31 3.82
CA LEU A 115 4.10 -3.65 4.58
C LEU A 115 3.58 -2.52 5.46
N GLU A 116 2.60 -1.78 4.96
CA GLU A 116 2.04 -0.60 5.63
C GLU A 116 1.06 -0.97 6.75
N ASN A 117 0.22 -1.99 6.52
CA ASN A 117 -0.88 -2.31 7.43
C ASN A 117 -0.63 -3.56 8.27
N PHE A 118 0.26 -4.45 7.82
CA PHE A 118 0.52 -5.75 8.45
C PHE A 118 2.02 -6.06 8.62
N PRO A 119 2.83 -5.11 9.15
CA PRO A 119 4.29 -5.23 9.19
C PRO A 119 4.78 -6.42 10.04
N ASP A 120 4.03 -6.82 11.07
CA ASP A 120 4.42 -7.88 12.00
C ASP A 120 4.08 -9.29 11.49
N THR A 121 3.45 -9.40 10.32
CA THR A 121 3.10 -10.71 9.74
C THR A 121 4.30 -11.37 9.09
N ALA A 122 4.31 -12.71 9.09
CA ALA A 122 5.30 -13.49 8.33
C ALA A 122 5.26 -13.24 6.80
N LEU A 123 4.27 -12.49 6.30
CA LEU A 123 4.15 -12.09 4.90
C LEU A 123 4.85 -10.76 4.59
N ALA A 124 5.08 -9.89 5.57
CA ALA A 124 5.75 -8.62 5.34
C ALA A 124 7.18 -8.78 4.77
N PRO A 125 8.06 -9.65 5.32
CA PRO A 125 9.36 -9.90 4.71
C PRO A 125 9.28 -10.43 3.27
N LYS A 126 8.26 -11.27 2.98
CA LYS A 126 8.04 -11.83 1.64
C LYS A 126 7.54 -10.77 0.65
N ALA A 127 6.64 -9.89 1.09
CA ALA A 127 6.14 -8.77 0.29
C ALA A 127 7.27 -7.80 -0.07
N ARG A 128 8.15 -7.49 0.90
CA ARG A 128 9.36 -6.68 0.68
C ARG A 128 10.27 -7.31 -0.37
N GLN A 129 10.57 -8.60 -0.24
CA GLN A 129 11.39 -9.31 -1.22
C GLN A 129 10.77 -9.29 -2.62
N ALA A 130 9.45 -9.47 -2.72
CA ALA A 130 8.73 -9.42 -3.99
C ALA A 130 8.81 -8.03 -4.64
N LEU A 131 8.63 -6.96 -3.86
CA LEU A 131 8.77 -5.58 -4.32
C LEU A 131 10.19 -5.27 -4.81
N GLN A 132 11.21 -5.69 -4.07
CA GLN A 132 12.61 -5.55 -4.49
C GLN A 132 12.90 -6.30 -5.79
N ALA A 133 12.41 -7.54 -5.94
CA ALA A 133 12.54 -8.31 -7.17
C ALA A 133 11.82 -7.66 -8.36
N MET A 134 10.79 -6.85 -8.11
CA MET A 134 10.08 -6.06 -9.12
C MET A 134 10.76 -4.71 -9.42
N GLY A 135 11.89 -4.42 -8.78
CA GLY A 135 12.65 -3.16 -8.94
C GLY A 135 12.08 -1.98 -8.15
N VAL A 136 11.24 -2.24 -7.15
CA VAL A 136 10.70 -1.19 -6.28
C VAL A 136 11.65 -1.00 -5.10
N ALA A 137 12.09 0.23 -4.87
CA ALA A 137 12.83 0.58 -3.67
C ALA A 137 11.90 0.49 -2.46
N VAL A 138 12.22 -0.41 -1.52
CA VAL A 138 11.49 -0.53 -0.25
C VAL A 138 12.39 0.01 0.85
N VAL A 139 12.01 1.16 1.39
CA VAL A 139 12.67 1.72 2.57
C VAL A 139 12.08 1.00 3.79
N ASP A 140 12.95 0.36 4.57
CA ASP A 140 12.53 -0.22 5.85
C ASP A 140 12.53 0.90 6.90
N PRO A 141 11.37 1.29 7.46
CA PRO A 141 11.33 2.30 8.52
C PRO A 141 12.03 1.83 9.81
N ASN A 142 12.29 0.53 9.95
CA ASN A 142 13.01 -0.07 11.08
C ASN A 142 14.45 -0.49 10.76
N ALA A 143 14.96 -0.16 9.55
CA ALA A 143 16.38 -0.34 9.29
C ALA A 143 17.16 0.66 10.15
N VAL A 144 17.74 0.15 11.23
CA VAL A 144 18.82 0.83 11.94
C VAL A 144 19.88 1.15 10.89
N GLN A 145 20.10 2.44 10.64
CA GLN A 145 21.24 2.89 9.86
C GLN A 145 22.49 2.53 10.67
N GLU A 146 23.08 1.38 10.41
CA GLU A 146 24.48 1.13 10.77
C GLU A 146 25.36 1.92 9.79
N ASP A 147 25.39 3.25 9.93
CA ASP A 147 26.48 4.05 9.41
C ASP A 147 27.35 4.48 10.59
N GLY A 148 28.30 3.62 10.92
CA GLY A 148 29.30 3.80 11.96
C GLY A 148 30.66 3.36 11.46
N SER A 149 31.04 3.75 10.23
CA SER A 149 32.42 3.66 9.78
C SER A 149 33.29 4.63 10.58
N ALA A 150 33.71 4.20 11.77
CA ALA A 150 34.73 4.86 12.56
C ALA A 150 36.10 4.61 11.91
N THR A 151 36.41 5.37 10.87
CA THR A 151 37.79 5.65 10.46
C THR A 151 38.08 7.12 10.75
N GLY A 152 38.62 7.36 11.94
CA GLY A 152 38.99 8.68 12.44
C GLY A 152 40.12 8.54 13.45
N GLN A 153 41.24 8.03 12.97
CA GLN A 153 42.50 7.96 13.70
C GLN A 153 43.12 9.35 13.68
N ALA A 154 43.15 10.04 14.82
CA ALA A 154 44.08 11.14 15.09
C ALA A 154 44.26 11.29 16.60
N ALA A 155 45.35 10.71 17.10
CA ALA A 155 45.95 11.06 18.36
C ALA A 155 46.92 12.25 18.16
N ASP A 156 47.03 13.06 19.21
CA ASP A 156 48.09 14.02 19.55
C ASP A 156 48.33 15.25 18.65
N THR A 157 48.15 16.46 19.21
CA THR A 157 49.24 17.19 19.91
C THR A 157 48.77 18.59 20.40
N GLN A 158 48.84 18.76 21.73
CA GLN A 158 49.03 19.94 22.62
C GLN A 158 48.71 21.42 22.26
N PRO A 159 48.42 22.26 23.30
CA PRO A 159 48.02 23.67 23.19
C PRO A 159 49.21 24.65 23.22
N GLN A 160 49.13 25.77 22.49
CA GLN A 160 50.02 26.92 22.66
C GLN A 160 49.26 28.17 23.11
N GLU A 161 49.51 28.46 24.38
CA GLU A 161 49.54 29.76 25.06
C GLU A 161 50.31 30.81 24.25
N ASN A 162 49.73 32.01 24.07
CA ASN A 162 50.55 33.23 24.13
C ASN A 162 49.76 34.48 24.56
N ALA A 163 50.50 35.33 25.25
CA ALA A 163 50.17 36.46 26.10
C ALA A 163 49.62 37.73 25.38
N GLN A 164 48.64 38.36 26.03
CA GLN A 164 48.72 39.69 26.67
C GLN A 164 49.15 40.94 25.88
N SER A 165 48.25 41.93 25.81
CA SER A 165 48.48 43.39 26.02
C SER A 165 47.09 44.07 26.10
N ASP A 166 46.60 44.47 27.28
CA ASP A 166 46.75 45.79 27.95
C ASP A 166 46.52 46.97 26.98
N SER A 167 45.69 48.00 27.17
CA SER A 167 45.03 48.64 28.33
C SER A 167 44.14 49.79 27.76
N GLN A 168 42.99 50.22 28.28
CA GLN A 168 42.70 51.23 29.34
C GLN A 168 41.15 51.50 29.26
N ALA A 169 40.34 51.35 30.32
CA ALA A 169 39.92 52.36 31.32
C ALA A 169 39.37 53.67 30.66
N GLU A 170 38.18 54.23 30.94
CA GLU A 170 37.39 54.40 32.17
C GLU A 170 35.88 54.68 31.85
N GLN A 171 35.00 54.35 32.81
CA GLN A 171 33.62 54.90 32.99
C GLN A 171 33.70 56.24 33.78
N PRO A 172 32.63 57.05 34.02
CA PRO A 172 31.20 56.73 34.02
C PRO A 172 30.25 57.81 33.44
N GLN A 173 28.97 57.48 33.59
CA GLN A 173 27.73 58.22 33.34
C GLN A 173 27.68 59.62 33.94
N ASN A 174 26.98 60.51 33.24
CA ASN A 174 26.17 61.58 33.83
C ASN A 174 24.88 61.72 33.01
#